data_AF-A0A927ATX7-F1
#
_entry.id   AF-A0A927ATX7-F1
#
_cell.length_a   1.000
_cell.length_b   1.000
_cell.length_c   1.000
_cell.angle_alpha   90.00
_cell.angle_beta   90.00
_cell.angle_gamma   90.00
#
_symmetry.space_group_name_H-M   'P 1'
#
loop_
_entity.id
_entity.type
_entity.pdbx_description
1 polymer ?
#
loop_
_entity_poly.entity_id
_entity_poly.type
_entity_poly.pdbx_seq_one_letter_code
_entity_poly.pdbx_strand_id
1 'polypeptide(L)'
;MNLPEDVCKCHKPPIYYGDYTSTFVGVDETNERFADVAIETCRHCGTAWITYQVESEAFERSGRWFRGILTAAKQEIRPEDVVTYLEQLDWYIYGGSYFGSSGTYDHGKVWVD
;
A
#
# COMPACT_ATOMS: atom_id res chain seq x y z
N MET A 1 -7.77 -7.57 -14.70
CA MET A 1 -8.37 -8.48 -13.69
C MET A 1 -9.79 -8.01 -13.44
N ASN A 2 -10.81 -8.87 -13.56
CA ASN A 2 -12.19 -8.52 -13.22
C ASN A 2 -12.50 -9.09 -11.83
N LEU A 3 -12.72 -8.23 -10.84
CA LEU A 3 -13.14 -8.63 -9.50
C LEU A 3 -14.67 -8.86 -9.48
N PRO A 4 -15.19 -9.87 -8.75
CA PRO A 4 -16.63 -10.07 -8.58
C PRO A 4 -17.37 -8.80 -8.09
N GLU A 5 -18.65 -8.67 -8.45
CA GLU A 5 -19.49 -7.53 -8.05
C GLU A 5 -19.56 -7.39 -6.51
N ASP A 6 -19.56 -8.51 -5.78
CA ASP A 6 -19.61 -8.57 -4.31
C ASP A 6 -18.28 -8.25 -3.60
N VAL A 7 -17.21 -7.96 -4.33
CA VAL A 7 -15.93 -7.59 -3.70
C VAL A 7 -16.04 -6.20 -3.09
N CYS A 8 -15.72 -6.11 -1.79
CA CYS A 8 -15.69 -4.88 -1.02
C CYS A 8 -14.87 -3.79 -1.73
N LYS A 9 -15.36 -2.55 -1.68
CA LYS A 9 -14.74 -1.40 -2.33
C LYS A 9 -13.28 -1.17 -1.94
N CYS A 10 -12.82 -1.65 -0.78
CA CYS A 10 -11.43 -1.50 -0.38
C CYS A 10 -10.43 -2.25 -1.29
N HIS A 11 -10.91 -3.21 -2.07
CA HIS A 11 -10.11 -3.90 -3.09
C HIS A 11 -10.14 -3.20 -4.43
N LYS A 12 -10.90 -2.09 -4.60
CA LYS A 12 -11.16 -1.42 -5.88
C LYS A 12 -10.66 0.03 -5.81
N PRO A 13 -9.65 0.43 -6.61
CA PRO A 13 -9.32 1.84 -6.73
C PRO A 13 -10.43 2.62 -7.47
N PRO A 14 -10.58 3.94 -7.22
CA PRO A 14 -9.74 4.76 -6.34
C PRO A 14 -9.99 4.49 -4.86
N ILE A 15 -8.93 4.55 -4.07
CA ILE A 15 -8.99 4.31 -2.63
C ILE A 15 -9.33 5.61 -1.89
N TYR A 16 -10.30 5.55 -0.97
CA TYR A 16 -10.71 6.70 -0.17
C TYR A 16 -10.28 6.53 1.28
N TYR A 17 -9.44 7.45 1.78
CA TYR A 17 -8.87 7.37 3.13
C TYR A 17 -9.93 7.28 4.25
N GLY A 18 -11.11 7.88 4.05
CA GLY A 18 -12.22 7.83 5.01
C GLY A 18 -12.84 6.44 5.19
N ASP A 19 -12.45 5.45 4.39
CA ASP A 19 -12.94 4.08 4.50
C ASP A 19 -12.10 3.19 5.42
N TYR A 20 -11.05 3.74 6.06
CA TYR A 20 -10.09 2.96 6.84
C TYR A 20 -9.84 3.57 8.22
N THR A 21 -9.52 2.71 9.19
CA THR A 21 -8.77 3.11 10.39
C THR A 21 -7.30 2.81 10.15
N SER A 22 -6.41 3.72 10.52
CA SER A 22 -4.97 3.59 10.27
C SER A 22 -4.20 3.48 11.59
N THR A 23 -3.21 2.60 11.61
CA THR A 23 -2.25 2.44 12.69
C THR A 23 -0.85 2.52 12.09
N PHE A 24 -0.08 3.52 12.50
CA PHE A 24 1.30 3.69 12.07
C PHE A 24 2.17 2.54 12.60
N VAL A 25 3.01 1.98 11.73
CA VAL A 25 3.95 0.89 12.04
C VAL A 25 5.35 1.43 12.23
N GLY A 26 5.81 2.32 11.34
CA GLY A 26 7.16 2.86 11.38
C GLY A 26 7.59 3.43 10.02
N VAL A 27 8.88 3.72 9.91
CA VAL A 27 9.50 4.27 8.69
C VAL A 27 10.49 3.26 8.13
N ASP A 28 10.44 2.99 6.82
CA ASP A 28 11.49 2.29 6.10
C ASP A 28 12.53 3.30 5.60
N GLU A 29 13.69 3.33 6.27
CA GLU A 29 14.82 4.18 5.92
C GLU A 29 15.80 3.51 4.93
N THR A 30 15.53 2.28 4.51
CA THR A 30 16.39 1.54 3.58
C THR A 30 16.56 2.35 2.29
N ASN A 31 17.78 2.46 1.78
CA ASN A 31 18.10 3.20 0.56
C ASN A 31 17.57 4.65 0.54
N GLU A 32 17.51 5.31 1.71
CA GLU A 32 17.06 6.70 1.83
C GLU A 32 15.61 6.92 1.34
N ARG A 33 14.79 5.86 1.36
CA ARG A 33 13.38 5.93 0.94
C ARG A 33 12.53 6.77 1.88
N PHE A 34 12.82 6.69 3.18
CA PHE A 34 12.06 7.33 4.26
C PHE A 34 10.55 7.10 4.12
N ALA A 35 10.16 5.86 3.86
CA ALA A 35 8.78 5.52 3.54
C ALA A 35 7.95 5.31 4.81
N ASP A 36 6.81 5.97 4.91
CA ASP A 36 5.85 5.73 5.99
C ASP A 36 5.13 4.39 5.75
N VAL A 37 5.09 3.57 6.80
CA VAL A 37 4.41 2.29 6.82
C VAL A 37 3.27 2.33 7.84
N ALA A 38 2.07 1.95 7.39
CA ALA A 38 0.90 1.86 8.26
C ALA A 38 0.04 0.65 7.91
N ILE A 39 -0.68 0.14 8.90
CA ILE A 39 -1.74 -0.85 8.71
C ILE A 39 -3.07 -0.11 8.64
N GLU A 40 -3.77 -0.26 7.52
CA GLU A 40 -5.10 0.30 7.30
C GLU A 40 -6.16 -0.80 7.28
N THR A 41 -7.04 -0.78 8.27
CA THR A 41 -8.16 -1.72 8.37
C THR A 41 -9.41 -1.11 7.76
N CYS A 42 -10.00 -1.79 6.77
CA CYS A 42 -11.21 -1.33 6.12
C CYS A 42 -12.40 -1.34 7.09
N ARG A 43 -13.09 -0.20 7.21
CA ARG A 43 -14.28 -0.05 8.07
C ARG A 43 -15.50 -0.85 7.60
N HIS A 44 -15.52 -1.25 6.33
CA HIS A 44 -16.68 -1.93 5.71
C HIS A 44 -16.60 -3.45 5.79
N CYS A 45 -15.39 -4.03 5.76
CA CYS A 45 -15.20 -5.49 5.70
C CYS A 45 -14.13 -6.03 6.66
N GLY A 46 -13.40 -5.16 7.36
CA GLY A 46 -12.36 -5.57 8.30
C GLY A 46 -11.05 -6.05 7.65
N THR A 47 -10.94 -6.10 6.32
CA THR A 47 -9.67 -6.45 5.65
C THR A 47 -8.57 -5.47 6.07
N ALA A 48 -7.48 -6.01 6.60
CA ALA A 48 -6.27 -5.26 6.91
C ALA A 48 -5.41 -5.10 5.66
N TRP A 49 -4.89 -3.91 5.45
CA TRP A 49 -3.99 -3.58 4.36
C TRP A 49 -2.68 -3.05 4.95
N ILE A 50 -1.54 -3.59 4.54
CA ILE A 50 -0.27 -2.90 4.76
C ILE A 50 -0.14 -1.82 3.69
N THR A 51 0.22 -0.62 4.12
CA THR A 51 0.40 0.55 3.26
C THR A 51 1.82 1.05 3.39
N TYR A 52 2.39 1.46 2.26
CA TYR A 52 3.77 1.92 2.14
C TYR A 52 3.77 3.17 1.28
N GLN A 53 4.21 4.30 1.81
CA GLN A 53 4.14 5.60 1.14
C GLN A 53 5.50 6.30 1.14
N VAL A 54 5.98 6.64 -0.05
CA VAL A 54 7.17 7.45 -0.27
C VAL A 54 6.74 8.81 -0.79
N GLU A 55 7.12 9.87 -0.09
CA GLU A 55 6.99 11.24 -0.57
C GLU A 55 8.29 11.98 -0.30
N SER A 56 8.75 12.76 -1.29
CA SER A 56 9.87 13.67 -1.12
C SER A 56 9.40 15.08 -1.38
N GLU A 57 9.33 15.91 -0.34
CA GLU A 57 8.91 17.30 -0.43
C GLU A 57 9.82 18.15 -1.34
N ALA A 58 11.07 17.71 -1.55
CA ALA A 58 12.04 18.37 -2.41
C ALA A 58 11.75 18.21 -3.92
N PHE A 59 10.89 17.26 -4.30
CA PHE A 59 10.64 16.92 -5.70
C PHE A 59 9.15 16.88 -6.01
N GLU A 60 8.74 17.64 -7.02
CA GLU A 60 7.38 17.55 -7.55
C GLU A 60 7.11 16.15 -8.11
N ARG A 61 5.87 15.67 -7.92
CA ARG A 61 5.39 14.39 -8.45
C ARG A 61 6.20 13.16 -7.99
N SER A 62 6.79 13.22 -6.79
CA SER A 62 7.60 12.15 -6.21
C SER A 62 6.78 11.08 -5.47
N GLY A 63 5.50 11.36 -5.22
CA GLY A 63 4.64 10.52 -4.39
C GLY A 63 4.39 9.15 -5.01
N ARG A 64 4.76 8.10 -4.27
CA ARG A 64 4.54 6.68 -4.60
C ARG A 64 3.86 6.04 -3.39
N TRP A 65 2.80 5.29 -3.60
CA TRP A 65 2.21 4.49 -2.54
C TRP A 65 1.82 3.11 -3.04
N PHE A 66 1.87 2.15 -2.13
CA PHE A 66 1.57 0.75 -2.37
C PHE A 66 0.70 0.20 -1.23
N ARG A 67 -0.18 -0.74 -1.56
CA ARG A 67 -1.09 -1.40 -0.61
C ARG A 67 -1.19 -2.88 -0.92
N GLY A 68 -0.96 -3.71 0.10
CA GLY A 68 -1.13 -5.15 0.02
C GLY A 68 -2.08 -5.66 1.08
N ILE A 69 -2.84 -6.72 0.80
CA ILE A 69 -3.68 -7.37 1.81
C ILE A 69 -2.76 -7.98 2.86
N LEU A 70 -2.92 -7.58 4.12
CA LEU A 70 -2.13 -8.09 5.23
C LEU A 70 -2.81 -9.33 5.84
N THR A 71 -2.11 -10.45 5.82
CA THR A 71 -2.60 -11.69 6.45
C THR A 71 -2.30 -11.69 7.95
N ALA A 72 -3.08 -12.43 8.75
CA ALA A 72 -2.92 -12.48 10.21
C ALA A 72 -1.50 -12.90 10.65
N ALA A 73 -0.85 -13.78 9.88
CA ALA A 73 0.51 -14.25 10.15
C ALA A 73 1.61 -13.17 9.99
N LYS A 74 1.26 -11.98 9.48
CA LYS A 74 2.19 -10.88 9.17
C LYS A 74 1.84 -9.58 9.90
N GLN A 75 0.99 -9.62 10.93
CA GLN A 75 0.64 -8.41 11.70
C GLN A 75 1.83 -7.73 12.40
N GLU A 76 2.95 -8.44 12.59
CA GLU A 76 4.19 -7.92 13.16
C GLU A 76 5.27 -7.63 12.09
N ILE A 77 4.87 -7.31 10.85
CA ILE A 77 5.81 -6.98 9.78
C ILE A 77 6.61 -5.71 10.11
N ARG A 78 7.92 -5.76 9.90
CA ARG A 78 8.80 -4.59 10.07
C ARG A 78 8.74 -3.70 8.82
N PRO A 79 8.88 -2.37 8.94
CA PRO A 79 8.82 -1.45 7.81
C PRO A 79 9.74 -1.85 6.64
N GLU A 80 10.98 -2.26 6.93
CA GLU A 80 11.99 -2.64 5.93
C GLU A 80 11.64 -3.92 5.14
N ASP A 81 10.74 -4.76 5.66
CA ASP A 81 10.34 -6.02 5.03
C ASP A 81 9.12 -5.86 4.11
N VAL A 82 8.45 -4.69 4.12
CA VAL A 82 7.17 -4.48 3.43
C VAL A 82 7.29 -4.58 1.92
N VAL A 83 8.35 -4.04 1.32
CA VAL A 83 8.57 -4.14 -0.13
C VAL A 83 8.66 -5.60 -0.55
N THR A 84 9.52 -6.38 0.12
CA THR A 84 9.66 -7.82 -0.13
C THR A 84 8.33 -8.56 0.05
N TYR A 85 7.54 -8.18 1.06
CA TYR A 85 6.22 -8.77 1.27
C TYR A 85 5.24 -8.46 0.14
N LEU A 86 5.16 -7.20 -0.31
CA LEU A 86 4.31 -6.79 -1.42
C LEU A 86 4.65 -7.55 -2.71
N GLU A 87 5.94 -7.76 -2.98
CA GLU A 87 6.41 -8.50 -4.16
C GLU A 87 6.04 -9.99 -4.13
N GLN A 88 5.76 -10.56 -2.94
CA GLN A 88 5.33 -11.95 -2.76
C GLN A 88 3.81 -12.14 -2.87
N LEU A 89 3.02 -11.06 -2.90
CA LEU A 89 1.58 -11.15 -3.05
C LEU A 89 1.19 -11.50 -4.50
N ASP A 90 0.06 -12.17 -4.66
CA ASP A 90 -0.54 -12.42 -5.99
C ASP A 90 -0.78 -11.11 -6.75
N TRP A 91 -1.11 -10.05 -6.01
CA TRP A 91 -1.25 -8.69 -6.51
C TRP A 91 -1.21 -7.68 -5.35
N TYR A 92 -0.91 -6.44 -5.69
CA TYR A 92 -1.01 -5.28 -4.81
C TYR A 92 -1.64 -4.10 -5.57
N ILE A 93 -2.05 -3.06 -4.84
CA ILE A 93 -2.54 -1.80 -5.42
C ILE A 93 -1.42 -0.77 -5.28
N TYR A 94 -1.17 0.00 -6.33
CA TYR A 94 -0.23 1.11 -6.28
C TYR A 94 -0.77 2.36 -6.95
N GLY A 95 -0.21 3.50 -6.59
CA GLY A 95 -0.53 4.78 -7.20
C GLY A 95 0.34 5.90 -6.66
N GLY A 96 -0.08 7.13 -6.93
CA GLY A 96 0.67 8.32 -6.57
C GLY A 96 1.00 9.17 -7.78
N SER A 97 1.51 10.37 -7.52
CA SER A 97 1.84 11.37 -8.53
C SER A 97 3.01 10.95 -9.43
N TYR A 98 3.91 10.12 -8.92
CA TYR A 98 4.99 9.49 -9.69
C TYR A 98 4.44 8.62 -10.82
N PHE A 99 3.41 7.83 -10.52
CA PHE A 99 2.75 6.96 -11.49
C PHE A 99 1.63 7.65 -12.29
N GLY A 100 1.22 8.85 -11.89
CA GLY A 100 0.07 9.53 -12.48
C GLY A 100 -1.25 8.77 -12.30
N SER A 101 -1.39 8.02 -11.20
CA SER A 101 -2.53 7.12 -10.95
C SER A 101 -3.10 7.30 -9.55
N SER A 102 -4.43 7.24 -9.43
CA SER A 102 -5.15 7.18 -8.14
C SER A 102 -5.31 5.76 -7.59
N GLY A 103 -4.63 4.79 -8.21
CA GLY A 103 -4.69 3.37 -7.85
C GLY A 103 -4.89 2.48 -9.07
N THR A 104 -3.99 1.54 -9.26
CA THR A 104 -4.12 0.42 -10.20
C THR A 104 -3.52 -0.84 -9.57
N TYR A 105 -3.74 -1.99 -10.17
CA TYR A 105 -3.19 -3.27 -9.71
C TYR A 105 -1.87 -3.57 -10.41
N ASP A 106 -0.96 -4.20 -9.68
CA ASP A 106 0.22 -4.87 -10.23
C ASP A 106 0.55 -6.15 -9.45
N HIS A 107 1.59 -6.85 -9.89
CA HIS A 107 2.16 -7.99 -9.19
C HIS A 107 3.68 -8.05 -9.38
N GLY A 108 4.38 -8.79 -8.51
CA GLY A 108 5.84 -8.92 -8.58
C GLY A 108 6.54 -7.62 -8.18
N LYS A 109 7.56 -7.20 -8.93
CA LYS A 109 8.48 -6.12 -8.53
C LYS A 109 7.75 -4.83 -8.12
N VAL A 110 8.15 -4.25 -7.00
CA VAL A 110 7.64 -2.96 -6.49
C VAL A 110 8.61 -1.84 -6.87
N TRP A 111 8.12 -0.83 -7.59
CA TRP A 111 8.92 0.28 -8.12
C TRP A 111 9.00 1.45 -7.14
N VAL A 112 9.70 1.22 -6.04
CA VAL A 112 9.84 2.20 -4.95
C VAL A 112 10.98 3.20 -5.17
N ASP A 113 12.05 2.78 -5.85
CA ASP A 113 13.26 3.58 -6.11
C ASP A 113 13.14 4.36 -7.44
#